data_AF-A0A536P4N8-F1
#
_entry.id   AF-A0A536P4N8-F1
#
_cell.length_a   1.000
_cell.length_b   1.000
_cell.length_c   1.000
_cell.angle_alpha   90.00
_cell.angle_beta   90.00
_cell.angle_gamma   90.00
#
_symmetry.space_group_name_H-M   'P 1'
#
loop_
_entity.id
_entity.type
_entity.pdbx_description
1 polymer ?
#
loop_
_entity_poly.entity_id
_entity_poly.type
_entity_poly.pdbx_seq_one_letter_code
_entity_poly.pdbx_strand_id
1 'polypeptide(L)' 'ILAKVTRDRLMMRMAAKFPGYGFEAHKGYPTPDHLSAMDRHGLSPLHRRSFISIRTRAELEAAAFASQSARD' A
#
# COMPACT_ATOMS: atom_id res chain seq x y z
N ILE A 1 -1.62 -9.59 -23.15
CA ILE A 1 -2.91 -8.93 -22.79
C ILE A 1 -3.58 -9.61 -21.59
N LEU A 2 -3.87 -10.93 -21.64
CA LEU A 2 -4.56 -11.65 -20.55
C LEU A 2 -3.96 -11.44 -19.15
N ALA A 3 -2.64 -11.56 -19.01
CA ALA A 3 -1.95 -11.37 -17.72
C ALA A 3 -2.22 -9.99 -17.09
N LYS A 4 -2.15 -8.91 -17.89
CA LYS A 4 -2.40 -7.53 -17.42
C LYS A 4 -3.86 -7.34 -17.00
N VAL A 5 -4.80 -7.78 -17.84
CA VAL A 5 -6.24 -7.67 -17.56
C VAL A 5 -6.61 -8.43 -16.28
N THR A 6 -6.01 -9.59 -16.04
CA THR A 6 -6.19 -10.34 -14.79
C THR A 6 -5.58 -9.62 -13.59
N ARG A 7 -4.36 -9.07 -13.72
CA ARG A 7 -3.73 -8.28 -12.66
C ARG A 7 -4.55 -7.05 -12.29
N ASP A 8 -5.09 -6.33 -13.28
CA ASP A 8 -5.86 -5.11 -13.03
C ASP A 8 -7.16 -5.41 -12.29
N ARG A 9 -7.87 -6.47 -12.68
CA ARG A 9 -9.07 -6.94 -11.98
C ARG A 9 -8.75 -7.39 -10.55
N LEU A 10 -7.61 -8.05 -10.33
CA LEU A 10 -7.15 -8.36 -8.98
C LEU A 10 -6.97 -7.08 -8.17
N MET A 11 -6.33 -6.06 -8.72
CA MET A 11 -6.06 -4.83 -7.98
C MET A 11 -7.32 -4.02 -7.67
N MET A 12 -8.33 -4.04 -8.55
CA MET A 12 -9.66 -3.50 -8.24
C MET A 12 -10.31 -4.21 -7.05
N ARG A 13 -10.20 -5.55 -6.97
CA ARG A 13 -10.74 -6.30 -5.82
C ARG A 13 -9.98 -5.98 -4.53
N MET A 14 -8.67 -5.78 -4.63
CA MET A 14 -7.86 -5.45 -3.45
C MET A 14 -8.07 -4.00 -2.98
N ALA A 15 -8.40 -3.06 -3.87
CA ALA A 15 -8.83 -1.72 -3.49
C ALA A 15 -10.04 -1.76 -2.54
N ALA A 16 -11.04 -2.59 -2.86
CA ALA A 16 -12.20 -2.78 -1.99
C ALA A 16 -11.83 -3.40 -0.63
N LYS A 17 -10.82 -4.29 -0.59
CA LYS A 17 -10.35 -4.93 0.65
C LYS A 17 -9.43 -4.04 1.48
N PHE A 18 -8.70 -3.13 0.85
CA PHE A 18 -7.74 -2.22 1.47
C PHE A 18 -8.07 -0.77 1.06
N PRO A 19 -9.19 -0.21 1.56
CA PRO A 19 -9.61 1.14 1.19
C PRO A 19 -8.56 2.17 1.62
N GLY A 20 -8.44 3.26 0.85
CA GLY A 20 -7.46 4.33 1.08
C GLY A 20 -6.07 4.09 0.47
N TYR A 21 -5.76 2.87 0.03
CA TYR A 21 -4.48 2.54 -0.62
C TYR A 21 -4.39 2.89 -2.11
N GLY A 22 -5.50 3.24 -2.78
CA GLY A 22 -5.53 3.66 -4.19
C GLY A 22 -5.22 2.57 -5.22
N PHE A 23 -5.31 1.28 -4.84
CA PHE A 23 -4.96 0.15 -5.70
C PHE A 23 -5.72 0.10 -7.03
N GLU A 24 -6.93 0.66 -7.09
CA GLU A 24 -7.76 0.82 -8.26
C GLU A 24 -7.17 1.77 -9.31
N ALA A 25 -6.35 2.73 -8.90
CA ALA A 25 -5.72 3.69 -9.79
C ALA A 25 -4.33 3.20 -10.23
N HIS A 26 -3.39 3.09 -9.28
CA HIS A 26 -1.99 2.84 -9.59
C HIS A 26 -1.60 1.35 -9.58
N LYS A 27 -2.52 0.41 -9.28
CA LYS A 27 -2.28 -1.05 -9.38
C LYS A 27 -1.05 -1.55 -8.58
N GLY A 28 -0.71 -0.86 -7.50
CA GLY A 28 0.47 -1.12 -6.65
C GLY A 28 1.82 -0.67 -7.22
N TYR A 29 1.85 0.15 -8.28
CA TYR A 29 3.07 0.85 -8.69
C TYR A 29 3.38 2.00 -7.70
N PRO A 30 4.67 2.31 -7.46
CA PRO A 30 5.11 3.30 -6.46
C PRO A 30 4.91 4.74 -6.96
N THR A 31 3.66 5.12 -7.14
CA THR A 31 3.26 6.51 -7.43
C THR A 31 3.30 7.35 -6.16
N PRO A 32 3.39 8.69 -6.25
CA PRO A 32 3.32 9.56 -5.08
C PRO A 32 2.09 9.28 -4.19
N ASP A 33 0.93 9.03 -4.82
CA ASP A 33 -0.30 8.69 -4.09
C ASP A 33 -0.18 7.36 -3.33
N HIS A 34 0.51 6.37 -3.92
CA HIS A 34 0.73 5.08 -3.26
C HIS A 34 1.66 5.22 -2.05
N LEU A 35 2.74 6.00 -2.19
CA LEU A 35 3.68 6.27 -1.10
C LEU A 35 2.98 7.02 0.04
N SER A 36 2.19 8.05 -0.28
CA SER A 36 1.41 8.77 0.71
C SER A 36 0.38 7.87 1.41
N ALA A 37 -0.23 6.94 0.68
CA ALA A 37 -1.12 5.96 1.29
C ALA A 37 -0.37 4.98 2.21
N MET A 38 0.84 4.57 1.84
CA MET A 38 1.70 3.77 2.73
C MET A 38 2.05 4.56 4.00
N ASP A 39 2.40 5.85 3.89
CA ASP A 39 2.71 6.69 5.06
C ASP A 39 1.53 6.79 6.04
N ARG A 40 0.30 6.88 5.52
CA ARG A 40 -0.92 7.00 6.33
C ARG A 40 -1.40 5.67 6.93
N HIS A 41 -1.26 4.58 6.19
CA HIS A 41 -1.88 3.30 6.52
C HIS A 41 -0.88 2.19 6.88
N GLY A 42 0.41 2.48 6.80
CA GLY A 42 1.49 1.50 6.89
C GLY A 42 1.58 0.60 5.65
N LEU A 43 2.18 -0.58 5.84
CA LEU A 43 2.28 -1.59 4.79
C LEU A 43 1.08 -2.55 4.83
N SER A 44 0.30 -2.59 3.75
CA SER A 44 -0.63 -3.70 3.50
C SER A 44 0.12 -5.04 3.26
N PRO A 45 -0.55 -6.19 3.45
CA PRO A 45 -0.01 -7.52 3.12
C PRO A 45 0.36 -7.71 1.64
N LEU A 46 -0.12 -6.85 0.73
CA LEU A 46 0.23 -6.90 -0.69
C LEU A 46 1.60 -6.32 -1.00
N HIS A 47 2.15 -5.48 -0.12
CA HIS A 47 3.43 -4.86 -0.38
C HIS A 47 4.55 -5.88 -0.33
N ARG A 48 5.40 -5.85 -1.35
CA ARG A 48 6.59 -6.69 -1.42
C ARG A 48 7.67 -6.03 -0.58
N ARG A 49 7.86 -6.51 0.65
CA ARG A 49 8.83 -5.96 1.61
C ARG A 49 10.25 -5.85 1.05
N SER A 50 10.67 -6.79 0.20
CA SER A 50 12.00 -6.75 -0.44
C SER A 50 12.17 -5.63 -1.46
N PHE A 51 11.08 -4.98 -1.88
CA PHE A 51 11.09 -3.86 -2.85
C PHE A 51 11.04 -2.50 -2.15
N ILE A 52 10.95 -2.50 -0.81
CA ILE A 52 10.88 -1.29 0.00
C ILE A 52 12.24 -1.11 0.68
N SER A 53 12.81 0.08 0.54
CA SER A 53 14.11 0.39 1.18
C SER A 53 14.00 0.23 2.70
N ILE A 54 15.09 -0.17 3.35
CA ILE A 54 15.11 -0.35 4.82
C ILE A 54 14.70 0.95 5.53
N ARG A 55 15.16 2.10 5.02
CA ARG A 55 14.79 3.43 5.54
C ARG A 55 13.29 3.66 5.45
N THR A 56 12.72 3.51 4.25
CA THR A 56 11.27 3.68 4.02
C THR A 56 10.46 2.73 4.89
N ARG A 57 10.90 1.48 5.05
CA ARG A 57 10.22 0.52 5.92
C ARG A 57 10.21 0.97 7.39
N ALA A 58 11.33 1.46 7.91
CA ALA A 58 11.41 1.94 9.29
C ALA A 58 10.49 3.16 9.52
N GLU A 59 10.45 4.10 8.57
CA GLU A 59 9.56 5.28 8.61
C GLU A 59 8.07 4.85 8.64
N LEU A 60 7.70 3.87 7.80
CA LEU A 60 6.33 3.35 7.73
C LEU A 60 5.91 2.56 8.97
N GLU A 61 6.82 1.75 9.53
CA GLU A 61 6.56 1.00 10.77
C GLU A 61 6.40 1.97 11.96
N ALA A 62 7.21 3.04 12.03
CA ALA A 62 7.07 4.09 13.04
C ALA A 62 5.74 4.85 12.91
N ALA A 63 5.33 5.22 11.69
CA ALA A 63 4.05 5.89 11.44
C ALA A 63 2.85 5.00 11.82
N ALA A 64 2.92 3.69 11.51
CA ALA A 64 1.89 2.73 11.89
C ALA A 64 1.75 2.57 13.41
N PHE A 65 2.84 2.64 14.17
CA PHE A 65 2.82 2.59 15.63
C PHE A 65 2.23 3.87 16.24
N ALA A 66 2.62 5.04 15.72
CA ALA A 66 2.10 6.33 16.16
C ALA A 66 0.58 6.47 15.94
N SER A 67 0.08 5.99 14.80
CA SER A 67 -1.35 6.04 14.47
C SER A 67 -2.22 5.05 15.25
N GLN A 68 -1.65 3.95 15.76
CA GLN A 68 -2.32 3.03 16.68
C GLN A 68 -2.42 3.63 18.09
N SER A 69 -1.33 4.23 18.57
CA SER A 69 -1.27 4.84 19.92
C SER A 69 -2.18 6.06 20.09
N ALA A 70 -2.55 6.73 19.00
CA ALA A 70 -3.45 7.88 19.01
C ALA A 70 -4.95 7.51 19.00
N ARG A 71 -5.28 6.21 18.91
CA ARG A 71 -6.65 5.70 18.90
C ARG A 71 -7.07 5.05 20.22
N ASP A 72 -6.14 4.90 21.16
CA ASP A 72 -6.35 4.44 22.55
C ASP A 72 -6.41 5.66 23.49
#